data_AF-A0A316FD02-F1
#
_entry.id   AF-A0A316FD02-F1
#
_cell.length_a   1.000
_cell.length_b   1.000
_cell.length_c   1.000
_cell.angle_alpha   90.00
_cell.angle_beta   90.00
_cell.angle_gamma   90.00
#
_symmetry.space_group_name_H-M   'P 1'
#
loop_
_entity.id
_entity.type
_entity.pdbx_description
1 polymer ?
#
loop_
_entity_poly.entity_id
_entity_poly.type
_entity_poly.pdbx_seq_one_letter_code
_entity_poly.pdbx_strand_id
1 'polypeptide(L)'
;MAFSENGFEIVENILSMDDIETIKRELTTLELKGGGIRNAEKKLISVATLVKSHWLLDLASDYLNGKAKFVRSIVFIKSISNNWLVSWHQDKTVSVSKNINRLGWSNWTEKDGVLNVQPPIEVLENMITFRIHLDEATEENGCLKVIPNSHKEGVLSQQSITHYTEHHKSIHCKAPAGSALVMRPHVLHASNKSTSTQPRRVLHIEFSCYQLPDGVKWA
;
A
#
# COMPACT_ATOMS: atom_id res chain seq x y z
N MET A 1 -10.74 8.02 -15.90
CA MET A 1 -10.73 6.61 -16.35
C MET A 1 -10.97 5.75 -15.12
N ALA A 2 -11.77 4.70 -15.24
CA ALA A 2 -12.19 3.88 -14.10
C ALA A 2 -11.02 3.10 -13.48
N PHE A 3 -11.10 2.83 -12.18
CA PHE A 3 -10.15 2.02 -11.44
C PHE A 3 -9.84 0.67 -12.10
N SER A 4 -10.86 -0.02 -12.62
CA SER A 4 -10.72 -1.34 -13.26
C SER A 4 -9.80 -1.35 -14.48
N GLU A 5 -9.72 -0.24 -15.20
CA GLU A 5 -8.85 -0.11 -16.36
C GLU A 5 -7.43 0.19 -15.91
N ASN A 6 -7.27 1.24 -15.10
CA ASN A 6 -5.97 1.78 -14.71
C ASN A 6 -5.23 0.96 -13.65
N GLY A 7 -5.97 0.24 -12.80
CA GLY A 7 -5.46 -0.40 -11.59
C GLY A 7 -5.21 0.56 -10.42
N PHE A 8 -5.58 1.84 -10.57
CA PHE A 8 -5.54 2.82 -9.50
C PHE A 8 -6.53 3.96 -9.74
N GLU A 9 -6.88 4.67 -8.66
CA GLU A 9 -7.53 5.97 -8.69
C GLU A 9 -7.23 6.78 -7.42
N ILE A 10 -7.57 8.06 -7.43
CA ILE A 10 -7.47 8.94 -6.26
C ILE A 10 -8.88 9.23 -5.77
N VAL A 11 -9.13 8.94 -4.50
CA VAL A 11 -10.38 9.27 -3.81
C VAL A 11 -10.06 10.36 -2.78
N GLU A 12 -10.63 11.54 -2.98
CA GLU A 12 -10.44 12.68 -2.07
C GLU A 12 -11.34 12.55 -0.83
N ASN A 13 -10.92 13.19 0.27
CA ASN A 13 -11.71 13.29 1.51
C ASN A 13 -12.09 11.94 2.14
N ILE A 14 -11.22 10.93 2.05
CA ILE A 14 -11.37 9.63 2.72
C ILE A 14 -11.26 9.77 4.24
N LEU A 15 -10.34 10.63 4.71
CA LEU A 15 -10.20 10.97 6.12
C LEU A 15 -10.44 12.45 6.36
N SER A 16 -11.07 12.76 7.48
CA SER A 16 -11.20 14.14 7.95
C SER A 16 -9.85 14.67 8.45
N MET A 17 -9.71 16.00 8.50
CA MET A 17 -8.52 16.62 9.08
C MET A 17 -8.34 16.26 10.56
N ASP A 18 -9.44 16.08 11.31
CA ASP A 18 -9.39 15.69 12.72
C ASP A 18 -8.84 14.27 12.92
N ASP A 19 -9.22 13.34 12.02
CA ASP A 19 -8.68 11.97 12.01
C ASP A 19 -7.18 11.99 11.69
N ILE A 20 -6.79 12.78 10.69
CA ILE A 20 -5.38 12.94 10.28
C ILE A 20 -4.54 13.48 11.43
N GLU A 21 -4.98 14.56 12.08
CA GLU A 21 -4.24 15.16 13.19
C GLU A 21 -4.22 14.25 14.42
N THR A 22 -5.25 13.43 14.63
CA THR A 22 -5.24 12.39 15.67
C THR A 22 -4.18 11.32 15.38
N ILE A 23 -4.12 10.78 14.15
CA ILE A 23 -3.08 9.82 13.76
C ILE A 23 -1.70 10.46 13.90
N LYS A 24 -1.50 11.70 13.44
CA LYS A 24 -0.23 12.41 13.54
C LYS A 24 0.20 12.61 14.99
N ARG A 25 -0.73 12.96 15.89
CA ARG A 25 -0.44 13.11 17.33
C ARG A 25 -0.01 11.78 17.93
N GLU A 26 -0.68 10.68 17.63
CA GLU A 26 -0.26 9.34 18.09
C GLU A 26 1.12 8.96 17.53
N LEU A 27 1.45 9.33 16.29
CA LEU A 27 2.78 9.09 15.72
C LEU A 27 3.90 9.80 16.48
N THR A 28 3.65 10.96 17.08
CA THR A 28 4.68 11.69 17.87
C THR A 28 5.10 10.99 19.15
N THR A 29 4.30 10.04 19.65
CA THR A 29 4.61 9.30 20.88
C THR A 29 5.45 8.04 20.61
N LEU A 30 5.68 7.70 19.35
CA LEU A 30 6.41 6.52 18.94
C LEU A 30 7.85 6.86 18.54
N GLU A 31 8.79 5.99 18.94
CA GLU A 31 10.14 6.05 18.40
C GLU A 31 10.17 5.57 16.94
N LEU A 32 10.59 6.45 16.04
CA LEU A 32 10.75 6.13 14.62
C LEU A 32 12.08 5.42 14.38
N LYS A 33 12.02 4.10 14.15
CA LYS A 33 13.15 3.31 13.68
C LYS A 33 13.02 3.12 12.17
N GLY A 34 13.80 3.88 11.41
CA GLY A 34 13.75 3.85 9.94
C GLY A 34 12.56 4.63 9.38
N GLY A 35 12.05 4.18 8.22
CA GLY A 35 11.16 4.98 7.37
C GLY A 35 9.72 4.53 7.35
N GLY A 36 9.35 3.64 8.26
CA GLY A 36 7.97 3.24 8.41
C GLY A 36 7.69 2.46 9.68
N ILE A 37 6.43 2.48 10.06
CA ILE A 37 5.89 1.77 11.23
C ILE A 37 4.99 0.66 10.72
N ARG A 38 5.49 -0.57 10.77
CA ARG A 38 4.72 -1.78 10.47
C ARG A 38 3.71 -2.06 11.58
N ASN A 39 2.62 -2.73 11.23
CA ASN A 39 1.51 -3.08 12.12
C ASN A 39 0.97 -1.83 12.85
N ALA A 40 0.71 -0.77 12.08
CA ALA A 40 0.33 0.52 12.64
C ALA A 40 -0.96 0.39 13.48
N GLU A 41 -1.87 -0.51 13.11
CA GLU A 41 -3.09 -0.84 13.86
C GLU A 41 -2.84 -1.44 15.25
N LYS A 42 -1.64 -1.96 15.53
CA LYS A 42 -1.26 -2.46 16.87
C LYS A 42 -0.63 -1.37 17.73
N LYS A 43 -0.26 -0.23 17.14
CA LYS A 43 0.51 0.85 17.78
C LYS A 43 -0.25 2.17 17.89
N LEU A 44 -1.24 2.37 17.01
CA LEU A 44 -2.03 3.59 16.87
C LEU A 44 -3.50 3.23 17.05
N ILE A 45 -4.15 3.77 18.08
CA ILE A 45 -5.56 3.46 18.42
C ILE A 45 -6.48 3.97 17.32
N SER A 46 -6.17 5.15 16.78
CA SER A 46 -6.87 5.74 15.63
C SER A 46 -6.87 4.80 14.41
N VAL A 47 -5.71 4.24 14.05
CA VAL A 47 -5.59 3.27 12.94
C VAL A 47 -6.31 1.96 13.26
N ALA A 48 -6.20 1.47 14.50
CA ALA A 48 -6.90 0.27 14.95
C ALA A 48 -8.43 0.37 14.80
N THR A 49 -8.96 1.56 15.09
CA THR A 49 -10.39 1.87 14.96
C THR A 49 -10.79 1.99 13.49
N LEU A 50 -9.97 2.71 12.71
CA LEU A 50 -10.20 2.95 11.28
C LEU A 50 -10.30 1.64 10.48
N VAL A 51 -9.32 0.74 10.61
CA VAL A 51 -9.27 -0.52 9.82
C VAL A 51 -10.38 -1.51 10.17
N LYS A 52 -11.05 -1.33 11.31
CA LYS A 52 -12.19 -2.15 11.76
C LYS A 52 -13.54 -1.51 11.46
N SER A 53 -13.55 -0.28 10.95
CA SER A 53 -14.79 0.43 10.67
C SER A 53 -15.54 -0.20 9.50
N HIS A 54 -16.87 -0.30 9.63
CA HIS A 54 -17.71 -0.85 8.56
C HIS A 54 -17.58 -0.02 7.28
N TRP A 55 -17.57 1.31 7.40
CA TRP A 55 -17.48 2.20 6.23
C TRP A 55 -16.22 1.94 5.40
N LEU A 56 -15.05 1.74 6.01
CA LEU A 56 -13.81 1.53 5.27
C LEU A 56 -13.75 0.12 4.67
N LEU A 57 -14.30 -0.87 5.37
CA LEU A 57 -14.41 -2.24 4.87
C LEU A 57 -15.41 -2.33 3.70
N ASP A 58 -16.53 -1.63 3.77
CA ASP A 58 -17.52 -1.55 2.71
C ASP A 58 -16.93 -0.84 1.49
N LEU A 59 -16.27 0.31 1.70
CA LEU A 59 -15.56 1.02 0.62
C LEU A 59 -14.47 0.16 -0.01
N ALA A 60 -13.67 -0.57 0.78
CA ALA A 60 -12.68 -1.50 0.24
C ALA A 60 -13.33 -2.66 -0.53
N SER A 61 -14.55 -3.08 -0.15
CA SER A 61 -15.30 -4.14 -0.82
C SER A 61 -15.79 -3.69 -2.20
N ASP A 62 -16.03 -2.39 -2.42
CA ASP A 62 -16.41 -1.85 -3.74
C ASP A 62 -15.32 -2.06 -4.82
N TYR A 63 -14.07 -2.27 -4.39
CA TYR A 63 -12.92 -2.55 -5.28
C TYR A 63 -12.64 -4.06 -5.46
N LEU A 64 -13.38 -4.91 -4.77
CA LEU A 64 -13.13 -6.34 -4.64
C LEU A 64 -14.34 -7.14 -5.09
N ASN A 65 -14.12 -8.40 -5.47
CA ASN A 65 -15.20 -9.31 -5.86
C ASN A 65 -15.86 -10.00 -4.65
N GLY A 66 -15.71 -9.43 -3.45
CA GLY A 66 -16.20 -10.00 -2.21
C GLY A 66 -15.89 -9.12 -1.02
N LYS A 67 -16.32 -9.57 0.17
CA LYS A 67 -16.15 -8.81 1.41
C LYS A 67 -14.67 -8.61 1.73
N ALA A 68 -14.28 -7.35 1.87
CA ALA A 68 -12.94 -6.97 2.29
C ALA A 68 -12.64 -7.47 3.71
N LYS A 69 -11.42 -7.98 3.88
CA LYS A 69 -10.81 -8.25 5.18
C LYS A 69 -9.52 -7.47 5.28
N PHE A 70 -9.32 -6.83 6.42
CA PHE A 70 -8.05 -6.19 6.74
C PHE A 70 -6.90 -7.22 6.69
N VAL A 71 -5.81 -6.87 5.99
CA VAL A 71 -4.61 -7.69 5.87
C VAL A 71 -3.50 -7.12 6.76
N ARG A 72 -3.11 -5.87 6.51
CA ARG A 72 -2.05 -5.19 7.28
C ARG A 72 -2.11 -3.67 7.11
N SER A 73 -1.47 -2.94 8.03
CA SER A 73 -1.25 -1.51 7.89
C SER A 73 0.20 -1.11 8.18
N ILE A 74 0.69 -0.11 7.44
CA ILE A 74 2.03 0.45 7.55
C ILE A 74 1.93 1.95 7.41
N VAL A 75 2.52 2.71 8.34
CA VAL A 75 2.74 4.15 8.12
C VAL A 75 4.11 4.32 7.49
N PHE A 76 4.18 4.87 6.28
CA PHE A 76 5.44 5.28 5.66
C PHE A 76 5.72 6.74 5.97
N ILE A 77 6.97 7.03 6.33
CA ILE A 77 7.43 8.38 6.66
C ILE A 77 8.66 8.68 5.81
N LYS A 78 8.52 9.64 4.90
CA LYS A 78 9.63 10.17 4.11
C LYS A 78 10.07 11.47 4.75
N SER A 79 11.29 11.49 5.30
CA SER A 79 11.92 12.67 5.91
C SER A 79 13.23 12.99 5.18
N ILE A 80 13.85 14.14 5.47
CA ILE A 80 15.20 14.47 4.97
C ILE A 80 16.21 13.37 5.35
N SER A 81 16.18 12.94 6.62
CA SER A 81 17.05 11.88 7.15
C SER A 81 16.75 10.51 6.56
N ASN A 82 15.61 10.35 5.88
CA ASN A 82 15.16 9.10 5.32
C ASN A 82 14.50 9.31 3.95
N ASN A 83 15.31 9.79 3.01
CA ASN A 83 14.90 10.24 1.70
C ASN A 83 15.40 9.29 0.59
N TRP A 84 14.91 8.06 0.60
CA TRP A 84 15.34 7.08 -0.41
C TRP A 84 14.49 7.14 -1.68
N LEU A 85 15.13 6.77 -2.81
CA LEU A 85 14.44 6.52 -4.07
C LEU A 85 13.72 5.18 -3.95
N VAL A 86 12.45 5.15 -4.37
CA VAL A 86 11.72 3.90 -4.58
C VAL A 86 11.71 3.66 -6.09
N SER A 87 12.49 2.68 -6.54
CA SER A 87 12.55 2.28 -7.94
C SER A 87 11.21 1.72 -8.41
N TRP A 88 11.03 1.61 -9.73
CA TRP A 88 9.87 0.92 -10.31
C TRP A 88 9.78 -0.52 -9.79
N HIS A 89 8.65 -0.85 -9.19
CA HIS A 89 8.38 -2.17 -8.61
C HIS A 89 6.87 -2.44 -8.55
N GLN A 90 6.54 -3.65 -8.08
CA GLN A 90 5.20 -4.10 -7.74
C GLN A 90 5.25 -4.62 -6.30
N ASP A 91 4.15 -4.47 -5.55
CA ASP A 91 4.01 -5.13 -4.25
C ASP A 91 3.62 -6.60 -4.49
N LYS A 92 4.63 -7.47 -4.48
CA LYS A 92 4.49 -8.89 -4.87
C LYS A 92 4.31 -9.83 -3.69
N THR A 93 4.46 -9.35 -2.46
CA THR A 93 4.56 -10.22 -1.28
C THR A 93 3.48 -9.93 -0.26
N VAL A 94 2.88 -11.00 0.26
CA VAL A 94 1.92 -10.98 1.36
C VAL A 94 2.51 -11.57 2.62
N SER A 95 1.96 -11.18 3.78
CA SER A 95 2.35 -11.71 5.08
C SER A 95 1.36 -12.77 5.53
N VAL A 96 1.84 -13.95 5.93
CA VAL A 96 0.98 -15.07 6.36
C VAL A 96 1.49 -15.71 7.64
N SER A 97 0.59 -16.33 8.40
CA SER A 97 0.89 -16.87 9.74
C SER A 97 1.71 -18.15 9.75
N LYS A 98 1.80 -18.87 8.63
CA LYS A 98 2.55 -20.12 8.49
C LYS A 98 2.89 -20.40 7.03
N ASN A 99 3.88 -21.25 6.80
CA ASN A 99 4.27 -21.67 5.45
C ASN A 99 3.12 -22.43 4.75
N ILE A 100 2.93 -22.16 3.47
CA ILE A 100 1.97 -22.82 2.58
C ILE A 100 2.75 -23.65 1.58
N ASN A 101 2.77 -24.97 1.75
CA ASN A 101 3.34 -25.88 0.76
C ASN A 101 2.32 -26.15 -0.36
N ARG A 102 2.10 -25.17 -1.25
CA ARG A 102 1.22 -25.27 -2.43
C ARG A 102 1.87 -24.60 -3.63
N LEU A 103 1.52 -25.06 -4.83
CA LEU A 103 1.98 -24.48 -6.09
C LEU A 103 1.66 -22.97 -6.15
N GLY A 104 2.62 -22.19 -6.66
CA GLY A 104 2.49 -20.73 -6.83
C GLY A 104 2.80 -19.88 -5.59
N TRP A 105 3.05 -20.49 -4.42
CA TRP A 105 3.53 -19.79 -3.22
C TRP A 105 5.05 -19.94 -3.09
N SER A 106 5.80 -18.90 -3.43
CA SER A 106 7.27 -18.95 -3.57
C SER A 106 7.98 -17.76 -2.92
N ASN A 107 9.32 -17.75 -2.98
CA ASN A 107 10.15 -16.64 -2.48
C ASN A 107 9.90 -16.28 -1.00
N TRP A 108 9.81 -17.30 -0.15
CA TRP A 108 9.60 -17.16 1.28
C TRP A 108 10.75 -16.38 1.94
N THR A 109 10.39 -15.40 2.77
CA THR A 109 11.32 -14.64 3.62
C THR A 109 10.69 -14.42 4.99
N GLU A 110 11.51 -14.19 6.02
CA GLU A 110 11.03 -13.78 7.34
C GLU A 110 11.48 -12.35 7.63
N LYS A 111 10.56 -11.51 8.11
CA LYS A 111 10.83 -10.12 8.49
C LYS A 111 10.16 -9.83 9.82
N ASP A 112 10.95 -9.45 10.82
CA ASP A 112 10.47 -9.18 12.19
C ASP A 112 9.62 -10.32 12.77
N GLY A 113 10.01 -11.58 12.52
CA GLY A 113 9.27 -12.78 12.94
C GLY A 113 8.00 -13.08 12.13
N VAL A 114 7.73 -12.35 11.05
CA VAL A 114 6.57 -12.53 10.17
C VAL A 114 6.99 -13.15 8.84
N LEU A 115 6.33 -14.24 8.45
CA LEU A 115 6.57 -14.89 7.16
C LEU A 115 5.96 -14.06 6.03
N ASN A 116 6.78 -13.76 5.04
CA ASN A 116 6.42 -13.07 3.81
C ASN A 116 6.63 -14.03 2.64
N VAL A 117 5.71 -14.02 1.68
CA VAL A 117 5.72 -14.93 0.54
C VAL A 117 5.18 -14.23 -0.69
N GLN A 118 5.69 -14.59 -1.87
CA GLN A 118 5.06 -14.23 -3.13
C GLN A 118 3.92 -15.23 -3.42
N PRO A 119 2.65 -14.79 -3.40
CA PRO A 119 1.54 -15.67 -3.67
C PRO A 119 1.29 -15.82 -5.18
N PRO A 120 0.37 -16.72 -5.60
CA PRO A 120 -0.20 -16.68 -6.94
C PRO A 120 -0.84 -15.32 -7.25
N ILE A 121 -0.87 -14.94 -8.53
CA ILE A 121 -1.40 -13.64 -8.98
C ILE A 121 -2.86 -13.40 -8.53
N GLU A 122 -3.67 -14.46 -8.48
CA GLU A 122 -5.07 -14.44 -8.03
C GLU A 122 -5.22 -13.81 -6.63
N VAL A 123 -4.23 -13.99 -5.76
CA VAL A 123 -4.22 -13.35 -4.44
C VAL A 123 -4.09 -11.83 -4.57
N LEU A 124 -3.14 -11.37 -5.40
CA LEU A 124 -2.88 -9.95 -5.62
C LEU A 124 -4.02 -9.26 -6.40
N GLU A 125 -4.72 -9.99 -7.26
CA GLU A 125 -5.94 -9.52 -7.95
C GLU A 125 -7.12 -9.36 -7.00
N ASN A 126 -7.19 -10.20 -5.95
CA ASN A 126 -8.17 -10.12 -4.87
C ASN A 126 -7.68 -9.28 -3.68
N MET A 127 -6.75 -8.35 -3.94
CA MET A 127 -6.25 -7.38 -2.97
C MET A 127 -6.43 -5.96 -3.46
N ILE A 128 -6.57 -5.06 -2.50
CA ILE A 128 -6.64 -3.61 -2.72
C ILE A 128 -5.80 -2.89 -1.66
N THR A 129 -5.07 -1.87 -2.10
CA THR A 129 -4.26 -1.02 -1.24
C THR A 129 -4.84 0.37 -1.19
N PHE A 130 -5.04 0.88 0.02
CA PHE A 130 -5.42 2.27 0.30
C PHE A 130 -4.20 2.98 0.84
N ARG A 131 -3.64 3.91 0.07
CA ARG A 131 -2.53 4.76 0.49
C ARG A 131 -3.09 6.13 0.89
N ILE A 132 -3.52 6.24 2.13
CA ILE A 132 -4.14 7.44 2.67
C ILE A 132 -3.06 8.46 3.02
N HIS A 133 -3.17 9.65 2.44
CA HIS A 133 -2.23 10.75 2.58
C HIS A 133 -2.52 11.53 3.86
N LEU A 134 -1.61 11.46 4.84
CA LEU A 134 -1.71 12.25 6.07
C LEU A 134 -1.17 13.68 5.87
N ASP A 135 -0.33 13.85 4.86
CA ASP A 135 0.17 15.13 4.37
C ASP A 135 -0.15 15.24 2.88
N GLU A 136 -0.21 16.47 2.36
CA GLU A 136 -0.33 16.69 0.92
C GLU A 136 0.76 15.92 0.16
N ALA A 137 0.40 15.30 -0.96
CA ALA A 137 1.31 14.62 -1.86
C ALA A 137 1.55 15.47 -3.11
N THR A 138 2.78 15.93 -3.29
CA THR A 138 3.21 16.74 -4.42
C THR A 138 4.36 16.07 -5.17
N GLU A 139 4.70 16.55 -6.35
CA GLU A 139 5.86 16.02 -7.09
C GLU A 139 7.17 16.29 -6.32
N GLU A 140 7.28 17.46 -5.70
CA GLU A 140 8.44 17.92 -4.94
C GLU A 140 8.67 17.08 -3.68
N ASN A 141 7.61 16.66 -2.99
CA ASN A 141 7.74 15.81 -1.81
C ASN A 141 7.75 14.29 -2.12
N GLY A 142 7.83 13.96 -3.41
CA GLY A 142 7.97 12.59 -3.89
C GLY A 142 6.68 11.78 -3.79
N CYS A 143 5.55 12.34 -4.22
CA CYS A 143 4.33 11.58 -4.48
C CYS A 143 4.63 10.33 -5.35
N LEU A 144 3.75 9.33 -5.25
CA LEU A 144 3.91 8.15 -6.07
C LEU A 144 3.67 8.52 -7.53
N LYS A 145 4.42 7.87 -8.41
CA LYS A 145 4.10 7.77 -9.83
C LYS A 145 3.68 6.35 -10.16
N VAL A 146 2.65 6.21 -10.99
CA VAL A 146 2.06 4.93 -11.38
C VAL A 146 2.02 4.85 -12.89
N ILE A 147 2.24 3.67 -13.46
CA ILE A 147 1.98 3.42 -14.88
C ILE A 147 0.59 2.77 -14.99
N PRO A 148 -0.41 3.44 -15.59
CA PRO A 148 -1.75 2.88 -15.77
C PRO A 148 -1.71 1.53 -16.48
N ASN A 149 -2.70 0.67 -16.20
CA ASN A 149 -2.93 -0.63 -16.83
C ASN A 149 -1.85 -1.69 -16.58
N SER A 150 -0.69 -1.33 -16.01
CA SER A 150 0.45 -2.23 -15.81
C SER A 150 0.20 -3.44 -14.91
N HIS A 151 -0.84 -3.39 -14.07
CA HIS A 151 -1.27 -4.54 -13.27
C HIS A 151 -1.78 -5.70 -14.14
N LYS A 152 -2.29 -5.42 -15.36
CA LYS A 152 -2.77 -6.43 -16.31
C LYS A 152 -1.65 -7.34 -16.85
N GLU A 153 -0.39 -6.95 -16.66
CA GLU A 153 0.78 -7.75 -17.04
C GLU A 153 1.13 -8.85 -16.00
N GLY A 154 0.37 -8.94 -14.91
CA GLY A 154 0.64 -9.88 -13.82
C GLY A 154 1.93 -9.54 -13.07
N VAL A 155 2.65 -10.56 -12.57
CA VAL A 155 3.90 -10.36 -11.83
C VAL A 155 5.08 -10.33 -12.80
N LEU A 156 5.71 -9.15 -12.93
CA LEU A 156 6.79 -8.93 -13.90
C LEU A 156 8.18 -9.26 -13.32
N SER A 157 9.10 -9.73 -14.16
CA SER A 157 10.52 -9.80 -13.82
C SER A 157 11.14 -8.41 -13.76
N GLN A 158 12.33 -8.24 -13.16
CA GLN A 158 13.00 -6.93 -13.14
C GLN A 158 13.33 -6.43 -14.56
N GLN A 159 13.72 -7.32 -15.47
CA GLN A 159 14.00 -6.97 -16.86
C GLN A 159 12.72 -6.49 -17.57
N SER A 160 11.60 -7.18 -17.35
CA SER A 160 10.31 -6.81 -17.92
C SER A 160 9.81 -5.48 -17.37
N ILE A 161 10.05 -5.20 -16.07
CA ILE A 161 9.75 -3.89 -15.47
C ILE A 161 10.53 -2.79 -16.17
N THR A 162 11.85 -2.96 -16.34
CA THR A 162 12.69 -1.96 -17.04
C THR A 162 12.13 -1.69 -18.44
N HIS A 163 11.91 -2.74 -19.23
CA HIS A 163 11.36 -2.63 -20.58
C HIS A 163 10.00 -1.92 -20.58
N TYR A 164 9.08 -2.30 -19.69
CA TYR A 164 7.76 -1.70 -19.61
C TYR A 164 7.84 -0.20 -19.30
N THR A 165 8.71 0.19 -18.37
CA THR A 165 8.87 1.59 -17.95
C THR A 165 9.51 2.49 -19.01
N GLU A 166 10.27 1.92 -19.94
CA GLU A 166 10.83 2.65 -21.09
C GLU A 166 9.78 2.95 -22.17
N HIS A 167 8.73 2.13 -22.25
CA HIS A 167 7.74 2.18 -23.34
C HIS A 167 6.38 2.77 -22.91
N HIS A 168 6.17 3.00 -21.61
CA HIS A 168 4.89 3.48 -21.08
C HIS A 168 5.06 4.74 -20.22
N LYS A 169 4.06 5.63 -20.30
CA LYS A 169 4.06 6.88 -19.54
C LYS A 169 3.56 6.69 -18.12
N SER A 170 4.25 7.27 -17.16
CA SER A 170 3.79 7.35 -15.77
C SER A 170 2.95 8.60 -15.50
N ILE A 171 2.08 8.53 -14.51
CA ILE A 171 1.31 9.64 -13.96
C ILE A 171 1.75 9.88 -12.51
N HIS A 172 1.99 11.14 -12.14
CA HIS A 172 2.20 11.54 -10.75
C HIS A 172 0.86 11.60 -10.01
N CYS A 173 0.73 10.85 -8.92
CA CYS A 173 -0.45 10.79 -8.07
C CYS A 173 -0.38 11.89 -7.00
N LYS A 174 -0.55 13.14 -7.42
CA LYS A 174 -0.69 14.29 -6.52
C LYS A 174 -2.06 14.27 -5.86
N ALA A 175 -2.13 14.57 -4.57
CA ALA A 175 -3.40 14.57 -3.83
C ALA A 175 -3.30 15.41 -2.55
N PRO A 176 -4.37 16.09 -2.13
CA PRO A 176 -4.40 16.77 -0.84
C PRO A 176 -4.39 15.76 0.33
N ALA A 177 -4.01 16.24 1.51
CA ALA A 177 -4.14 15.46 2.74
C ALA A 177 -5.59 14.99 2.92
N GLY A 178 -5.78 13.77 3.43
CA GLY A 178 -7.08 13.12 3.58
C GLY A 178 -7.53 12.33 2.37
N SER A 179 -6.85 12.46 1.23
CA SER A 179 -7.11 11.64 0.05
C SER A 179 -6.45 10.27 0.14
N ALA A 180 -6.97 9.27 -0.57
CA ALA A 180 -6.33 7.98 -0.75
C ALA A 180 -5.97 7.75 -2.22
N LEU A 181 -4.73 7.34 -2.49
CA LEU A 181 -4.41 6.60 -3.70
C LEU A 181 -4.84 5.14 -3.48
N VAL A 182 -5.94 4.74 -4.12
CA VAL A 182 -6.46 3.38 -4.10
C VAL A 182 -5.87 2.64 -5.30
N MET A 183 -5.22 1.49 -5.08
CA MET A 183 -4.46 0.81 -6.14
C MET A 183 -4.39 -0.71 -5.97
N ARG A 184 -4.32 -1.44 -7.09
CA ARG A 184 -3.90 -2.85 -7.08
C ARG A 184 -2.45 -2.95 -6.60
N PRO A 185 -2.10 -3.90 -5.70
CA PRO A 185 -0.72 -3.99 -5.19
C PRO A 185 0.33 -4.15 -6.29
N HIS A 186 -0.03 -4.83 -7.37
CA HIS A 186 0.87 -5.16 -8.47
C HIS A 186 0.79 -4.19 -9.66
N VAL A 187 0.17 -3.01 -9.52
CA VAL A 187 0.39 -1.93 -10.50
C VAL A 187 1.81 -1.38 -10.35
N LEU A 188 2.49 -1.13 -11.47
CA LEU A 188 3.85 -0.58 -11.45
C LEU A 188 3.85 0.83 -10.87
N HIS A 189 4.64 1.00 -9.81
CA HIS A 189 4.75 2.26 -9.11
C HIS A 189 6.17 2.53 -8.61
N ALA A 190 6.47 3.82 -8.43
CA ALA A 190 7.75 4.33 -7.97
C ALA A 190 7.56 5.65 -7.22
N SER A 191 8.57 6.09 -6.47
CA SER A 191 8.58 7.41 -5.83
C SER A 191 9.98 8.00 -5.92
N ASN A 192 10.09 9.20 -6.48
CA ASN A 192 11.34 9.95 -6.55
C ASN A 192 11.78 10.38 -5.14
N LYS A 193 13.06 10.75 -4.98
CA LYS A 193 13.52 11.42 -3.75
C LYS A 193 12.75 12.73 -3.57
N SER A 194 12.40 13.03 -2.33
CA SER A 194 11.81 14.32 -1.95
C SER A 194 12.88 15.41 -2.07
N THR A 195 12.52 16.57 -2.58
CA THR A 195 13.30 17.81 -2.45
C THR A 195 12.75 18.74 -1.36
N SER A 196 11.59 18.39 -0.79
CA SER A 196 10.97 19.12 0.33
C SER A 196 11.68 18.84 1.66
N THR A 197 11.69 19.86 2.52
CA THR A 197 12.19 19.78 3.90
C THR A 197 11.15 19.26 4.89
N GLN A 198 9.87 19.27 4.52
CA GLN A 198 8.79 18.76 5.36
C GLN A 198 8.64 17.24 5.20
N PRO A 199 8.35 16.51 6.29
CA PRO A 199 8.09 15.08 6.19
C PRO A 199 6.77 14.82 5.45
N ARG A 200 6.71 13.72 4.70
CA ARG A 200 5.50 13.22 4.06
C ARG A 200 5.13 11.85 4.65
N ARG A 201 3.93 11.75 5.21
CA ARG A 201 3.41 10.53 5.84
C ARG A 201 2.26 9.96 5.03
N VAL A 202 2.27 8.63 4.89
CA VAL A 202 1.21 7.88 4.20
C VAL A 202 0.83 6.67 5.06
N LEU A 203 -0.45 6.55 5.38
CA LEU A 203 -1.00 5.34 5.98
C LEU A 203 -1.38 4.37 4.85
N HIS A 204 -0.62 3.29 4.72
CA HIS A 204 -0.82 2.23 3.74
C HIS A 204 -1.60 1.10 4.39
N ILE A 205 -2.78 0.81 3.88
CA ILE A 205 -3.68 -0.23 4.40
C ILE A 205 -3.97 -1.19 3.27
N GLU A 206 -3.82 -2.47 3.52
CA GLU A 206 -4.15 -3.52 2.55
C GLU A 206 -5.38 -4.30 3.01
N PHE A 207 -6.27 -4.55 2.06
CA PHE A 207 -7.43 -5.40 2.23
C PHE A 207 -7.42 -6.52 1.19
N SER A 208 -8.09 -7.62 1.51
CA SER A 208 -8.28 -8.74 0.60
C SER A 208 -9.65 -9.38 0.79
N CYS A 209 -10.25 -9.84 -0.31
CA CYS A 209 -11.37 -10.77 -0.27
C CYS A 209 -10.95 -12.23 -0.53
N TYR A 210 -9.65 -12.48 -0.72
CA TYR A 210 -9.12 -13.81 -1.00
C TYR A 210 -9.24 -14.74 0.23
N GLN A 211 -9.71 -15.97 0.00
CA GLN A 211 -9.75 -17.00 1.03
C GLN A 211 -8.42 -17.75 1.09
N LEU A 212 -7.63 -17.46 2.12
CA LEU A 212 -6.39 -18.19 2.38
C LEU A 212 -6.65 -19.70 2.61
N PRO A 213 -5.64 -20.56 2.34
CA PRO A 213 -5.70 -21.97 2.69
C PRO A 213 -6.07 -22.23 4.16
N ASP A 214 -6.71 -23.37 4.42
CA ASP A 214 -7.22 -23.70 5.75
C ASP A 214 -6.15 -23.60 6.86
N GLY A 215 -6.55 -22.90 7.93
CA GLY A 215 -5.71 -22.64 9.09
C GLY A 215 -4.56 -21.66 8.84
N VAL A 216 -4.47 -20.99 7.69
CA VAL A 216 -3.56 -19.87 7.45
C VAL A 216 -4.31 -18.55 7.65
N LYS A 217 -3.66 -17.58 8.29
CA LYS A 217 -4.19 -16.23 8.48
C LYS A 217 -3.24 -15.20 7.88
N TRP A 218 -3.77 -14.04 7.52
CA TRP A 218 -2.96 -12.85 7.29
C TRP A 218 -2.19 -12.49 8.58
N ALA A 219 -0.97 -11.98 8.45
CA ALA A 219 -0.05 -11.75 9.57
C ALA A 219 0.51 -10.32 9.60
#